data_AF-A0A243P8R9-F1
#
_entry.id   AF-A0A243P8R9-F1
#
_cell.length_a   1.000
_cell.length_b   1.000
_cell.length_c   1.000
_cell.angle_alpha   90.00
_cell.angle_beta   90.00
_cell.angle_gamma   90.00
#
_symmetry.space_group_name_H-M   'P 1'
#
loop_
_entity.id
_entity.type
_entity.pdbx_description
1 polymer ?
#
loop_
_entity_poly.entity_id
_entity_poly.type
_entity_poly.pdbx_seq_one_letter_code
_entity_poly.pdbx_strand_id
1 'polypeptide(L)'
;MFYRSVALERDVSDPAAGRSFVLTPWLERVASEVITGLQERSTRRAWRVIGDFGVGKSALALALVQALDPRLSDQAMPVCQLAESIGGAPRMFPLLVTGSRDGLASALTSSIRKAVATKGLLGTKASGEVLAVEDPFAAIVELRDRLHATGQFDGLLLVVDEMGKFVENTGDDDGADVYQLQALAEAASRSGDVPLSVILILHKGFQSYGEDWRAARRTEWQKVAERFEELVFDHPLSHTAALLSAALGVEEALLPAKVRKAHDDAVRRVRALGWLGPRNGAAAAGCWPVHPSAVPVMARFFATFGQNERSLFGFAASEEPNSLRAFAAATPVVDGLYGIHHFFDYVASSFGHRLTSRAGTGEWDRIGAVLERAADADPIETAVLKTIGVLNLLDAPDLAATMDSVRDVLVPAFSADEVGSAIRRLADGGLLFQRPGRLELRLWTSRRVDLSAIWADAEREVDAKQVLRELPRHLSALPIRAHVLARRHSVTTGTNRRFAVRCTYASALAGYAGHGDADGGLVAVICGSDDELRIARAWAAEVTAEHSTMLAAAVPTNGEFWSTDDRPASSQMGGGKRS
;
A
#
# COMPACT_ATOMS: atom_id res chain seq x y z
N MET A 1 -7.43 -7.74 19.40
CA MET A 1 -6.38 -6.76 19.08
C MET A 1 -5.62 -6.30 20.33
N PHE A 2 -4.31 -6.02 20.24
CA PHE A 2 -3.45 -5.57 21.35
C PHE A 2 -3.32 -4.04 21.37
N TYR A 3 -3.17 -3.44 22.57
CA TYR A 3 -2.98 -1.99 22.77
C TYR A 3 -1.63 -1.44 22.28
N ARG A 4 -0.75 -2.26 21.68
CA ARG A 4 0.58 -1.86 21.18
C ARG A 4 0.92 -2.56 19.85
N SER A 5 1.89 -2.01 19.13
CA SER A 5 2.47 -2.67 17.94
C SER A 5 2.99 -4.06 18.32
N VAL A 6 2.61 -5.08 17.55
CA VAL A 6 3.00 -6.47 17.79
C VAL A 6 4.18 -6.84 16.91
N ALA A 7 5.20 -7.45 17.51
CA ALA A 7 6.26 -8.15 16.82
C ALA A 7 6.19 -9.64 17.18
N LEU A 8 5.76 -10.49 16.24
CA LEU A 8 5.46 -11.91 16.49
C LEU A 8 6.57 -12.63 17.27
N GLU A 9 7.80 -12.56 16.80
CA GLU A 9 8.94 -13.26 17.43
C GLU A 9 9.24 -12.78 18.87
N ARG A 10 8.89 -11.53 19.20
CA ARG A 10 9.17 -10.93 20.52
C ARG A 10 8.01 -11.09 21.49
N ASP A 11 6.79 -10.92 21.00
CA ASP A 11 5.58 -10.89 21.82
C ASP A 11 4.95 -12.28 22.01
N VAL A 12 5.41 -13.33 21.30
CA VAL A 12 4.88 -14.70 21.41
C VAL A 12 4.82 -15.22 22.85
N SER A 13 5.82 -14.89 23.66
CA SER A 13 5.91 -15.36 25.05
C SER A 13 5.20 -14.45 26.07
N ASP A 14 4.57 -13.34 25.65
CA ASP A 14 3.85 -12.43 26.54
C ASP A 14 2.40 -12.93 26.76
N PRO A 15 2.04 -13.45 27.94
CA PRO A 15 0.70 -14.00 28.18
C PRO A 15 -0.38 -12.92 28.27
N ALA A 16 -0.01 -11.69 28.65
CA ALA A 16 -0.96 -10.58 28.71
C ALA A 16 -1.43 -10.16 27.31
N ALA A 17 -0.58 -10.43 26.33
CA ALA A 17 -0.86 -10.16 24.96
C ALA A 17 -2.13 -10.95 24.53
N GLY A 18 -2.14 -12.28 24.60
CA GLY A 18 -3.26 -13.10 24.11
C GLY A 18 -4.58 -12.85 24.85
N ARG A 19 -4.51 -12.57 26.16
CA ARG A 19 -5.69 -12.30 27.00
C ARG A 19 -6.38 -10.96 26.66
N SER A 20 -5.60 -9.96 26.22
CA SER A 20 -6.14 -8.64 25.88
C SER A 20 -6.65 -8.56 24.43
N PHE A 21 -6.58 -9.65 23.66
CA PHE A 21 -6.99 -9.65 22.27
C PHE A 21 -8.51 -9.53 22.13
N VAL A 22 -8.99 -8.34 21.76
CA VAL A 22 -10.39 -8.14 21.32
C VAL A 22 -10.70 -8.94 20.05
N LEU A 23 -11.62 -9.89 20.16
CA LEU A 23 -12.11 -10.75 19.09
C LEU A 23 -13.43 -10.17 18.54
N THR A 24 -13.35 -9.40 17.46
CA THR A 24 -14.55 -8.83 16.81
C THR A 24 -15.30 -9.92 16.03
N PRO A 25 -16.60 -9.79 15.73
CA PRO A 25 -17.36 -10.80 14.98
C PRO A 25 -16.76 -11.16 13.60
N TRP A 26 -16.05 -10.22 12.97
CA TRP A 26 -15.32 -10.51 11.74
C TRP A 26 -14.05 -11.34 12.01
N LEU A 27 -13.27 -10.98 13.04
CA LEU A 27 -12.10 -11.77 13.47
C LEU A 27 -12.49 -13.15 13.98
N GLU A 28 -13.65 -13.30 14.63
CA GLU A 28 -14.21 -14.60 15.04
C GLU A 28 -14.39 -15.52 13.83
N ARG A 29 -15.00 -15.01 12.75
CA ARG A 29 -15.17 -15.79 11.52
C ARG A 29 -13.84 -16.20 10.90
N VAL A 30 -12.91 -15.25 10.76
CA VAL A 30 -11.58 -15.51 10.19
C VAL A 30 -10.79 -16.51 11.04
N ALA A 31 -10.76 -16.34 12.37
CA ALA A 31 -10.11 -17.27 13.27
C ALA A 31 -10.76 -18.66 13.22
N SER A 32 -12.09 -18.73 13.14
CA SER A 32 -12.83 -19.99 13.02
C SER A 32 -12.50 -20.72 11.72
N GLU A 33 -12.36 -20.00 10.60
CA GLU A 33 -11.97 -20.58 9.32
C GLU A 33 -10.56 -21.20 9.38
N VAL A 34 -9.60 -20.47 9.97
CA VAL A 34 -8.24 -20.98 10.15
C VAL A 34 -8.22 -22.21 11.07
N ILE A 35 -8.90 -22.16 12.22
CA ILE A 35 -8.94 -23.27 13.18
C ILE A 35 -9.66 -24.50 12.60
N THR A 36 -10.79 -24.31 11.93
CA THR A 36 -11.51 -25.39 11.23
C THR A 36 -10.64 -25.99 10.13
N GLY A 37 -9.80 -25.16 9.51
CA GLY A 37 -8.77 -25.56 8.54
C GLY A 37 -7.82 -26.64 9.05
N LEU A 38 -7.58 -26.69 10.36
CA LEU A 38 -6.63 -27.61 11.01
C LEU A 38 -7.22 -29.00 11.31
N GLN A 39 -8.53 -29.17 11.20
CA GLN A 39 -9.20 -30.45 11.48
C GLN A 39 -8.79 -31.53 10.47
N GLU A 40 -8.85 -32.81 10.87
CA GLU A 40 -8.34 -33.98 10.11
C GLU A 40 -8.81 -34.04 8.64
N ARG A 41 -10.07 -33.65 8.38
CA ARG A 41 -10.68 -33.72 7.04
C ARG A 41 -10.50 -32.47 6.18
N SER A 42 -9.83 -31.44 6.70
CA SER A 42 -9.67 -30.19 6.00
C SER A 42 -8.40 -30.17 5.14
N THR A 43 -8.53 -29.65 3.93
CA THR A 43 -7.41 -29.34 3.03
C THR A 43 -7.06 -27.84 3.03
N ARG A 44 -7.81 -27.01 3.76
CA ARG A 44 -7.62 -25.55 3.85
C ARG A 44 -6.61 -25.21 4.94
N ARG A 45 -5.32 -25.30 4.60
CA ARG A 45 -4.23 -25.11 5.58
C ARG A 45 -3.17 -24.09 5.15
N ALA A 46 -3.20 -23.66 3.89
CA ALA A 46 -2.34 -22.61 3.36
C ALA A 46 -3.15 -21.33 3.18
N TRP A 47 -2.77 -20.27 3.91
CA TRP A 47 -3.48 -19.00 3.99
C TRP A 47 -2.57 -17.84 3.57
N ARG A 48 -3.12 -16.90 2.81
CA ARG A 48 -2.52 -15.58 2.60
C ARG A 48 -3.42 -14.53 3.24
N VAL A 49 -2.84 -13.73 4.12
CA VAL A 49 -3.52 -12.67 4.87
C VAL A 49 -3.06 -11.34 4.31
N ILE A 50 -3.99 -10.60 3.70
CA ILE A 50 -3.67 -9.37 2.97
C ILE A 50 -4.42 -8.21 3.60
N GLY A 51 -3.76 -7.06 3.74
CA GLY A 51 -4.38 -5.81 4.15
C GLY A 51 -3.34 -4.78 4.54
N ASP A 52 -3.74 -3.52 4.67
CA ASP A 52 -2.80 -2.42 4.91
C ASP A 52 -2.01 -2.53 6.22
N PHE A 53 -1.00 -1.69 6.40
CA PHE A 53 -0.29 -1.58 7.67
C PHE A 53 -1.26 -1.15 8.79
N GLY A 54 -1.13 -1.79 9.95
CA GLY A 54 -1.90 -1.43 11.15
C GLY A 54 -3.34 -1.94 11.17
N VAL A 55 -3.69 -2.93 10.35
CA VAL A 55 -5.03 -3.56 10.30
C VAL A 55 -5.18 -4.82 11.17
N GLY A 56 -4.20 -5.12 12.02
CA GLY A 56 -4.36 -6.22 12.98
C GLY A 56 -4.00 -7.61 12.48
N LYS A 57 -3.41 -7.76 11.28
CA LYS A 57 -2.98 -9.08 10.73
C LYS A 57 -2.04 -9.84 11.67
N SER A 58 -0.91 -9.23 12.04
CA SER A 58 0.08 -9.83 12.95
C SER A 58 -0.49 -10.02 14.36
N ALA A 59 -1.48 -9.21 14.74
CA ALA A 59 -2.19 -9.39 16.00
C ALA A 59 -3.06 -10.65 15.97
N LEU A 60 -3.84 -10.88 14.91
CA LEU A 60 -4.60 -12.13 14.78
C LEU A 60 -3.67 -13.34 14.76
N ALA A 61 -2.57 -13.26 14.00
CA ALA A 61 -1.60 -14.35 13.93
C ALA A 61 -0.97 -14.66 15.30
N LEU A 62 -0.63 -13.64 16.09
CA LEU A 62 -0.14 -13.82 17.46
C LEU A 62 -1.19 -14.52 18.35
N ALA A 63 -2.44 -14.08 18.29
CA ALA A 63 -3.52 -14.66 19.09
C ALA A 63 -3.80 -16.13 18.72
N LEU A 64 -3.73 -16.47 17.43
CA LEU A 64 -3.81 -17.87 16.96
C LEU A 64 -2.62 -18.70 17.45
N VAL A 65 -1.40 -18.18 17.33
CA VAL A 65 -0.18 -18.85 17.80
C VAL A 65 -0.25 -19.16 19.29
N GLN A 66 -0.63 -18.18 20.11
CA GLN A 66 -0.72 -18.36 21.56
C GLN A 66 -1.85 -19.33 21.95
N ALA A 67 -2.97 -19.31 21.24
CA ALA A 67 -4.09 -20.20 21.53
C ALA A 67 -3.84 -21.66 21.13
N LEU A 68 -3.06 -21.89 20.07
CA LEU A 68 -2.78 -23.23 19.54
C LEU A 68 -1.52 -23.89 20.11
N ASP A 69 -0.59 -23.11 20.68
CA ASP A 69 0.59 -23.65 21.35
C ASP A 69 0.23 -24.08 22.79
N PRO A 70 0.25 -25.39 23.13
CA PRO A 70 -0.10 -25.87 24.47
C PRO A 70 0.81 -25.35 25.59
N ARG A 71 1.97 -24.77 25.25
CA ARG A 71 2.88 -24.15 26.22
C ARG A 71 2.44 -22.73 26.60
N LEU A 72 1.61 -22.09 25.79
CA LEU A 72 1.20 -20.69 25.89
C LEU A 72 -0.31 -20.53 26.07
N SER A 73 -1.09 -21.52 25.65
CA SER A 73 -2.56 -21.50 25.66
C SER A 73 -3.11 -21.29 27.06
N ASP A 74 -4.12 -20.42 27.17
CA ASP A 74 -4.80 -20.10 28.41
C ASP A 74 -6.30 -19.91 28.13
N GLN A 75 -7.16 -20.52 28.94
CA GLN A 75 -8.61 -20.44 28.77
C GLN A 75 -9.20 -19.03 28.97
N ALA A 76 -8.43 -18.12 29.56
CA ALA A 76 -8.79 -16.70 29.59
C ALA A 76 -8.66 -16.02 28.21
N MET A 77 -7.99 -16.62 27.22
CA MET A 77 -7.82 -16.05 25.88
C MET A 77 -9.10 -16.24 25.04
N PRO A 78 -9.61 -15.18 24.39
CA PRO A 78 -10.82 -15.28 23.55
C PRO A 78 -10.72 -16.29 22.41
N VAL A 79 -9.52 -16.47 21.82
CA VAL A 79 -9.30 -17.45 20.74
C VAL A 79 -9.34 -18.90 21.25
N CYS A 80 -8.90 -19.16 22.50
CA CYS A 80 -9.05 -20.47 23.11
C CYS A 80 -10.53 -20.81 23.34
N GLN A 81 -11.31 -19.86 23.86
CA GLN A 81 -12.75 -20.03 24.04
C GLN A 81 -13.48 -20.25 22.70
N LEU A 82 -13.08 -19.50 21.66
CA LEU A 82 -13.58 -19.72 20.31
C LEU A 82 -13.26 -21.14 19.83
N ALA A 83 -12.00 -21.59 19.96
CA ALA A 83 -11.58 -22.92 19.57
C ALA A 83 -12.40 -24.01 20.27
N GLU A 84 -12.65 -23.89 21.58
CA GLU A 84 -13.51 -24.82 22.32
C GLU A 84 -14.96 -24.79 21.79
N SER A 85 -15.52 -23.61 21.51
CA SER A 85 -16.91 -23.48 21.04
C SER A 85 -17.17 -24.15 19.69
N ILE A 86 -16.13 -24.33 18.86
CA ILE A 86 -16.21 -24.98 17.54
C ILE A 86 -15.72 -26.43 17.54
N GLY A 87 -15.53 -27.03 18.72
CA GLY A 87 -15.18 -28.45 18.87
C GLY A 87 -13.70 -28.72 19.20
N GLY A 88 -12.94 -27.69 19.56
CA GLY A 88 -11.51 -27.77 19.89
C GLY A 88 -10.59 -27.47 18.71
N ALA A 89 -9.30 -27.39 19.00
CA ALA A 89 -8.26 -27.20 18.00
C ALA A 89 -7.06 -28.11 18.27
N PRO A 90 -6.33 -28.56 17.24
CA PRO A 90 -5.09 -29.31 17.42
C PRO A 90 -4.00 -28.43 18.06
N ARG A 91 -3.10 -29.07 18.80
CA ARG A 91 -1.94 -28.42 19.42
C ARG A 91 -0.87 -28.19 18.35
N MET A 92 -0.60 -26.94 18.01
CA MET A 92 0.29 -26.58 16.92
C MET A 92 1.59 -25.98 17.45
N PHE A 93 2.73 -26.46 16.98
CA PHE A 93 4.01 -25.80 17.26
C PHE A 93 4.17 -24.56 16.37
N PRO A 94 4.41 -23.36 16.93
CA PRO A 94 4.59 -22.16 16.14
C PRO A 94 6.02 -22.03 15.61
N LEU A 95 6.17 -22.03 14.28
CA LEU A 95 7.39 -21.66 13.58
C LEU A 95 7.21 -20.25 13.00
N LEU A 96 7.87 -19.26 13.58
CA LEU A 96 7.68 -17.85 13.23
C LEU A 96 8.84 -17.34 12.37
N VAL A 97 8.52 -16.58 11.33
CA VAL A 97 9.48 -15.97 10.42
C VAL A 97 9.04 -14.53 10.13
N THR A 98 9.97 -13.59 10.20
CA THR A 98 9.73 -12.19 9.84
C THR A 98 10.55 -11.80 8.61
N GLY A 99 9.94 -11.03 7.70
CA GLY A 99 10.55 -10.50 6.48
C GLY A 99 11.92 -9.86 6.70
N SER A 100 12.94 -10.35 5.99
CA SER A 100 14.31 -9.80 6.02
C SER A 100 14.90 -9.69 4.61
N ARG A 101 16.08 -9.06 4.50
CA ARG A 101 16.82 -8.94 3.23
C ARG A 101 17.59 -10.20 2.85
N ASP A 102 17.72 -11.15 3.77
CA ASP A 102 18.56 -12.34 3.61
C ASP A 102 17.86 -13.47 2.83
N GLY A 103 16.64 -13.24 2.35
CA GLY A 103 15.82 -14.22 1.61
C GLY A 103 15.02 -15.16 2.51
N LEU A 104 13.98 -15.78 1.95
CA LEU A 104 13.04 -16.63 2.69
C LEU A 104 13.70 -17.93 3.18
N ALA A 105 14.48 -18.60 2.33
CA ALA A 105 15.18 -19.84 2.68
C ALA A 105 16.13 -19.67 3.88
N SER A 106 16.87 -18.55 3.92
CA SER A 106 17.76 -18.21 5.03
C SER A 106 16.99 -17.96 6.32
N ALA A 107 15.90 -17.19 6.24
CA ALA A 107 15.05 -16.90 7.39
C ALA A 107 14.39 -18.16 7.97
N LEU A 108 13.91 -19.07 7.12
CA LEU A 108 13.39 -20.39 7.52
C LEU A 108 14.47 -21.23 8.20
N THR A 109 15.66 -21.33 7.59
CA THR A 109 16.80 -22.06 8.17
C THR A 109 17.15 -21.56 9.58
N SER A 110 17.19 -20.24 9.76
CA SER A 110 17.44 -19.60 11.06
C SER A 110 16.35 -19.95 12.09
N SER A 111 15.07 -19.88 11.68
CA SER A 111 13.94 -20.20 12.56
C SER A 111 13.92 -21.68 12.97
N ILE A 112 14.19 -22.60 12.04
CA ILE A 112 14.29 -24.04 12.31
C ILE A 112 15.43 -24.35 13.28
N ARG A 113 16.61 -23.74 13.09
CA ARG A 113 17.75 -23.91 14.02
C ARG A 113 17.39 -23.43 15.43
N LYS A 114 16.70 -22.30 15.56
CA LYS A 114 16.20 -21.80 16.86
C LYS A 114 15.20 -22.77 17.49
N ALA A 115 14.26 -23.31 16.70
CA ALA A 115 13.28 -24.28 17.16
C ALA A 115 13.96 -25.54 17.71
N VAL A 116 14.85 -26.16 16.92
CA VAL A 116 15.60 -27.37 17.31
C VAL A 116 16.49 -27.14 18.54
N ALA A 117 17.04 -25.95 18.72
CA ALA A 117 17.83 -25.59 19.89
C ALA A 117 17.01 -25.38 21.18
N THR A 118 15.67 -25.36 21.08
CA THR A 118 14.78 -25.19 22.24
C THR A 118 14.87 -26.40 23.16
N LYS A 119 15.28 -26.17 24.41
CA LYS A 119 15.47 -27.25 25.40
C LYS A 119 14.17 -28.04 25.62
N GLY A 120 14.28 -29.36 25.54
CA GLY A 120 13.17 -30.27 25.80
C GLY A 120 12.17 -30.41 24.65
N LEU A 121 12.38 -29.72 23.52
CA LEU A 121 11.50 -29.82 22.36
C LEU A 121 11.74 -31.13 21.57
N LEU A 122 13.00 -31.39 21.20
CA LEU A 122 13.40 -32.61 20.47
C LEU A 122 14.63 -33.25 21.14
N GLY A 123 14.76 -34.57 20.99
CA GLY A 123 15.98 -35.30 21.36
C GLY A 123 17.15 -34.99 20.41
N THR A 124 18.38 -35.27 20.84
CA THR A 124 19.61 -34.98 20.05
C THR A 124 19.62 -35.66 18.67
N LYS A 125 19.12 -36.90 18.58
CA LYS A 125 19.01 -37.63 17.32
C LYS A 125 18.03 -36.97 16.34
N ALA A 126 16.79 -36.72 16.77
CA ALA A 126 15.77 -36.07 15.95
C ALA A 126 16.18 -34.65 15.53
N SER A 127 16.86 -33.93 16.44
CA SER A 127 17.45 -32.62 16.14
C SER A 127 18.48 -32.69 15.01
N GLY A 128 19.36 -33.70 15.03
CA GLY A 128 20.34 -33.93 13.98
C GLY A 128 19.70 -34.30 12.64
N GLU A 129 18.63 -35.09 12.65
CA GLU A 129 17.89 -35.48 11.44
C GLU A 129 17.23 -34.28 10.77
N VAL A 130 16.58 -33.38 11.52
CA VAL A 130 16.01 -32.13 10.99
C VAL A 130 17.09 -31.23 10.41
N LEU A 131 18.22 -31.06 11.10
CA LEU A 131 19.31 -30.17 10.68
C LEU A 131 20.14 -30.72 9.50
N ALA A 132 20.02 -32.01 9.19
CA ALA A 132 20.69 -32.64 8.05
C ALA A 132 19.95 -32.39 6.73
N VAL A 133 18.70 -31.93 6.77
CA VAL A 133 17.94 -31.59 5.56
C VAL A 133 18.42 -30.24 5.02
N GLU A 134 19.01 -30.25 3.82
CA GLU A 134 19.58 -29.04 3.20
C GLU A 134 18.51 -28.03 2.77
N ASP A 135 17.38 -28.51 2.23
CA ASP A 135 16.26 -27.67 1.82
C ASP A 135 15.42 -27.26 3.06
N PRO A 136 15.39 -25.97 3.44
CA PRO A 136 14.62 -25.52 4.59
C PRO A 136 13.12 -25.78 4.46
N PHE A 137 12.57 -25.84 3.24
CA PHE A 137 11.14 -26.13 3.03
C PHE A 137 10.82 -27.60 3.34
N ALA A 138 11.69 -28.53 2.93
CA ALA A 138 11.59 -29.93 3.31
C ALA A 138 11.86 -30.15 4.81
N ALA A 139 12.77 -29.37 5.40
CA ALA A 139 13.08 -29.43 6.82
C ALA A 139 11.89 -29.05 7.72
N ILE A 140 10.95 -28.22 7.24
CA ILE A 140 9.69 -27.91 7.95
C ILE A 140 8.81 -29.15 8.11
N VAL A 141 8.72 -29.95 7.04
CA VAL A 141 7.94 -31.19 7.02
C VAL A 141 8.57 -32.21 7.98
N GLU A 142 9.89 -32.38 7.93
CA GLU A 142 10.63 -33.23 8.87
C GLU A 142 10.46 -32.75 10.32
N LEU A 143 10.60 -31.44 10.57
CA LEU A 143 10.42 -30.86 11.90
C LEU A 143 9.01 -31.16 12.45
N ARG A 144 7.97 -30.96 11.64
CA ARG A 144 6.59 -31.28 12.01
C ARG A 144 6.45 -32.75 12.41
N ASP A 145 6.98 -33.68 11.61
CA ASP A 145 6.84 -35.11 11.88
C ASP A 145 7.57 -35.54 13.16
N ARG A 146 8.73 -34.94 13.43
CA ARG A 146 9.45 -35.15 14.70
C ARG A 146 8.72 -34.56 15.89
N LEU A 147 8.10 -33.39 15.74
CA LEU A 147 7.28 -32.78 16.80
C LEU A 147 6.06 -33.64 17.10
N HIS A 148 5.37 -34.14 16.07
CA HIS A 148 4.23 -35.05 16.22
C HIS A 148 4.62 -36.34 16.96
N ALA A 149 5.77 -36.92 16.63
CA ALA A 149 6.29 -38.13 17.29
C ALA A 149 6.57 -37.94 18.79
N THR A 150 6.71 -36.71 19.29
CA THR A 150 6.85 -36.44 20.73
C THR A 150 5.53 -36.57 21.51
N GLY A 151 4.39 -36.50 20.82
CA GLY A 151 3.06 -36.44 21.42
C GLY A 151 2.71 -35.09 22.09
N GLN A 152 3.65 -34.13 22.12
CA GLN A 152 3.41 -32.80 22.69
C GLN A 152 2.59 -31.89 21.75
N PHE A 153 2.80 -32.05 20.43
CA PHE A 153 2.13 -31.29 19.40
C PHE A 153 1.46 -32.26 18.42
N ASP A 154 0.32 -31.85 17.88
CA ASP A 154 -0.40 -32.58 16.85
C ASP A 154 0.11 -32.18 15.45
N GLY A 155 0.61 -30.95 15.29
CA GLY A 155 1.16 -30.43 14.04
C GLY A 155 2.04 -29.18 14.17
N LEU A 156 2.28 -28.50 13.04
CA LEU A 156 3.13 -27.31 12.94
C LEU A 156 2.39 -26.15 12.25
N LEU A 157 2.45 -24.96 12.85
CA LEU A 157 1.94 -23.71 12.31
C LEU A 157 3.11 -22.80 11.91
N LEU A 158 3.31 -22.62 10.62
CA LEU A 158 4.26 -21.65 10.07
C LEU A 158 3.57 -20.31 9.86
N VAL A 159 4.10 -19.25 10.48
CA VAL A 159 3.66 -17.87 10.24
C VAL A 159 4.82 -17.08 9.66
N VAL A 160 4.63 -16.54 8.45
CA VAL A 160 5.58 -15.66 7.78
C VAL A 160 5.00 -14.25 7.76
N ASP A 161 5.53 -13.38 8.61
CA ASP A 161 5.17 -11.96 8.64
C ASP A 161 6.02 -11.13 7.68
N GLU A 162 5.46 -10.03 7.18
CA GLU A 162 6.08 -9.17 6.17
C GLU A 162 6.59 -9.93 4.93
N MET A 163 5.82 -10.92 4.43
CA MET A 163 6.21 -11.75 3.29
C MET A 163 6.55 -10.92 2.03
N GLY A 164 5.95 -9.74 1.89
CA GLY A 164 6.28 -8.78 0.82
C GLY A 164 7.77 -8.44 0.72
N LYS A 165 8.51 -8.39 1.83
CA LYS A 165 9.97 -8.13 1.82
C LYS A 165 10.76 -9.26 1.16
N PHE A 166 10.31 -10.50 1.31
CA PHE A 166 10.95 -11.62 0.61
C PHE A 166 10.64 -11.58 -0.88
N VAL A 167 9.41 -11.24 -1.24
CA VAL A 167 8.98 -11.06 -2.63
C VAL A 167 9.79 -9.94 -3.32
N GLU A 168 9.96 -8.80 -2.66
CA GLU A 168 10.73 -7.65 -3.19
C GLU A 168 12.22 -7.96 -3.40
N ASN A 169 12.79 -8.83 -2.57
CA ASN A 169 14.22 -9.19 -2.63
C ASN A 169 14.51 -10.42 -3.50
N THR A 170 13.52 -11.04 -4.13
CA THR A 170 13.78 -12.11 -5.11
C THR A 170 14.33 -11.51 -6.41
N GLY A 171 15.52 -11.95 -6.83
CA GLY A 171 16.13 -11.58 -8.10
C GLY A 171 15.33 -12.11 -9.30
N ASP A 172 15.71 -11.69 -10.51
CA ASP A 172 15.06 -12.15 -11.74
C ASP A 172 15.25 -13.64 -12.05
N ASP A 173 16.25 -14.29 -11.43
CA ASP A 173 16.60 -15.71 -11.60
C ASP A 173 16.13 -16.63 -10.46
N ASP A 174 15.43 -16.11 -9.44
CA ASP A 174 15.04 -16.87 -8.23
C ASP A 174 13.75 -17.71 -8.41
N GLY A 175 13.68 -18.48 -9.50
CA GLY A 175 12.56 -19.40 -9.76
C GLY A 175 12.44 -20.53 -8.72
N ALA A 176 13.50 -20.81 -7.95
CA ALA A 176 13.54 -21.85 -6.94
C ALA A 176 12.60 -21.57 -5.75
N ASP A 177 12.60 -20.34 -5.23
CA ASP A 177 11.77 -19.94 -4.08
C ASP A 177 10.26 -20.02 -4.40
N VAL A 178 9.88 -19.65 -5.64
CA VAL A 178 8.50 -19.72 -6.13
C VAL A 178 8.01 -21.17 -6.16
N TYR A 179 8.83 -22.07 -6.70
CA TYR A 179 8.51 -23.50 -6.75
C TYR A 179 8.40 -24.11 -5.35
N GLN A 180 9.31 -23.74 -4.43
CA GLN A 180 9.30 -24.25 -3.06
C GLN A 180 8.10 -23.75 -2.24
N LEU A 181 7.67 -22.49 -2.44
CA LEU A 181 6.44 -21.97 -1.84
C LEU A 181 5.19 -22.73 -2.33
N GLN A 182 5.14 -23.06 -3.62
CA GLN A 182 4.08 -23.93 -4.15
C GLN A 182 4.12 -25.32 -3.49
N ALA A 183 5.29 -25.95 -3.42
CA ALA A 183 5.45 -27.26 -2.80
C ALA A 183 5.03 -27.26 -1.32
N LEU A 184 5.36 -26.18 -0.60
CA LEU A 184 4.96 -25.97 0.79
C LEU A 184 3.44 -25.82 0.94
N ALA A 185 2.78 -25.06 0.06
CA ALA A 185 1.32 -24.96 0.06
C ALA A 185 0.65 -26.32 -0.21
N GLU A 186 1.17 -27.08 -1.17
CA GLU A 186 0.67 -28.43 -1.47
C GLU A 186 0.89 -29.40 -0.30
N ALA A 187 2.05 -29.33 0.36
CA ALA A 187 2.36 -30.12 1.56
C ALA A 187 1.42 -29.77 2.73
N ALA A 188 1.09 -28.49 2.91
CA ALA A 188 0.12 -28.04 3.90
C ALA A 188 -1.27 -28.63 3.61
N SER A 189 -1.77 -28.52 2.39
CA SER A 189 -3.10 -29.01 2.02
C SER A 189 -3.24 -30.54 2.07
N ARG A 190 -2.13 -31.28 1.91
CA ARG A 190 -2.10 -32.76 1.95
C ARG A 190 -1.62 -33.35 3.27
N SER A 191 -1.49 -32.53 4.31
CA SER A 191 -0.88 -32.95 5.59
C SER A 191 -1.73 -33.91 6.44
N GLY A 192 -2.97 -34.22 6.04
CA GLY A 192 -3.79 -35.29 6.65
C GLY A 192 -3.96 -35.14 8.15
N ASP A 193 -3.66 -36.20 8.90
CA ASP A 193 -3.84 -36.25 10.36
C ASP A 193 -2.72 -35.54 11.14
N VAL A 194 -1.62 -35.15 10.47
CA VAL A 194 -0.50 -34.41 11.07
C VAL A 194 -0.46 -33.00 10.47
N PRO A 195 -1.29 -32.05 10.97
CA PRO A 195 -1.51 -30.79 10.28
C PRO A 195 -0.24 -29.95 10.12
N LEU A 196 -0.02 -29.47 8.89
CA LEU A 196 0.88 -28.37 8.57
C LEU A 196 0.03 -27.20 8.09
N SER A 197 0.03 -26.09 8.83
CA SER A 197 -0.62 -24.86 8.41
C SER A 197 0.39 -23.76 8.14
N VAL A 198 0.17 -22.99 7.09
CA VAL A 198 1.06 -21.94 6.62
C VAL A 198 0.25 -20.66 6.48
N ILE A 199 0.67 -19.60 7.17
CA ILE A 199 0.04 -18.28 7.11
C ILE A 199 1.08 -17.29 6.60
N LEU A 200 0.85 -16.74 5.41
CA LEU A 200 1.67 -15.68 4.82
C LEU A 200 0.98 -14.34 5.05
N ILE A 201 1.64 -13.36 5.66
CA ILE A 201 1.08 -12.03 5.92
C ILE A 201 1.69 -11.01 4.95
N LEU A 202 0.82 -10.32 4.20
CA LEU A 202 1.18 -9.34 3.16
C LEU A 202 0.45 -8.01 3.34
N HIS A 203 1.03 -6.95 2.79
CA HIS A 203 0.42 -5.60 2.79
C HIS A 203 -0.58 -5.43 1.66
N LYS A 204 -0.25 -6.01 0.51
CA LYS A 204 -1.06 -6.00 -0.70
C LYS A 204 -1.08 -7.40 -1.30
N GLY A 205 -1.93 -7.61 -2.29
CA GLY A 205 -1.88 -8.87 -3.05
C GLY A 205 -0.54 -9.03 -3.77
N PHE A 206 -0.16 -10.27 -4.06
CA PHE A 206 1.06 -10.59 -4.81
C PHE A 206 1.16 -9.80 -6.14
N GLN A 207 0.02 -9.51 -6.77
CA GLN A 207 -0.06 -8.72 -8.00
C GLN A 207 0.52 -7.30 -7.87
N SER A 208 0.39 -6.67 -6.70
CA SER A 208 0.88 -5.32 -6.46
C SER A 208 2.40 -5.25 -6.25
N TYR A 209 3.05 -6.36 -5.90
CA TYR A 209 4.51 -6.42 -5.78
C TYR A 209 5.21 -6.66 -7.13
N GLY A 210 4.44 -7.02 -8.16
CA GLY A 210 4.94 -7.45 -9.46
C GLY A 210 4.57 -6.56 -10.64
N GLU A 211 4.16 -5.31 -10.41
CA GLU A 211 3.80 -4.36 -11.48
C GLU A 211 4.94 -4.17 -12.48
N ASP A 212 6.20 -4.21 -12.01
CA ASP A 212 7.41 -4.08 -12.83
C ASP A 212 7.97 -5.42 -13.34
N TRP A 213 7.43 -6.57 -12.91
CA TRP A 213 7.96 -7.88 -13.29
C TRP A 213 7.69 -8.20 -14.76
N ARG A 214 8.55 -9.03 -15.38
CA ARG A 214 8.26 -9.65 -16.68
C ARG A 214 6.98 -10.51 -16.58
N ALA A 215 6.21 -10.58 -17.67
CA ALA A 215 4.93 -11.30 -17.71
C ALA A 215 5.03 -12.77 -17.22
N ALA A 216 6.10 -13.48 -17.60
CA ALA A 216 6.33 -14.86 -17.16
C ALA A 216 6.42 -15.00 -15.63
N ARG A 217 7.12 -14.07 -14.96
CA ARG A 217 7.28 -14.07 -13.50
C ARG A 217 5.95 -13.79 -12.79
N ARG A 218 5.12 -12.89 -13.32
CA ARG A 218 3.77 -12.62 -12.78
C ARG A 218 2.91 -13.89 -12.83
N THR A 219 2.96 -14.63 -13.93
CA THR A 219 2.20 -15.88 -14.08
C THR A 219 2.63 -16.94 -13.07
N GLU A 220 3.93 -17.13 -12.84
CA GLU A 220 4.40 -18.10 -11.84
C GLU A 220 3.98 -17.71 -10.42
N TRP A 221 4.12 -16.43 -10.05
CA TRP A 221 3.64 -15.96 -8.76
C TRP A 221 2.12 -16.05 -8.61
N GLN A 222 1.35 -15.82 -9.67
CA GLN A 222 -0.10 -16.00 -9.67
C GLN A 222 -0.48 -17.46 -9.36
N LYS A 223 0.21 -18.44 -9.96
CA LYS A 223 0.00 -19.87 -9.65
C LYS A 223 0.25 -20.20 -8.18
N VAL A 224 1.30 -19.62 -7.58
CA VAL A 224 1.54 -19.77 -6.14
C VAL A 224 0.39 -19.12 -5.36
N ALA A 225 0.03 -17.90 -5.71
CA ALA A 225 -1.03 -17.13 -5.08
C ALA A 225 -2.36 -17.89 -5.00
N GLU A 226 -2.75 -18.59 -6.06
CA GLU A 226 -4.01 -19.37 -6.15
C GLU A 226 -4.04 -20.61 -5.25
N ARG A 227 -2.89 -21.03 -4.69
CA ARG A 227 -2.79 -22.17 -3.77
C ARG A 227 -2.96 -21.81 -2.30
N PHE A 228 -2.99 -20.51 -2.01
CA PHE A 228 -3.25 -19.99 -0.68
C PHE A 228 -4.67 -19.41 -0.65
N GLU A 229 -5.48 -19.87 0.31
CA GLU A 229 -6.79 -19.27 0.57
C GLU A 229 -6.59 -17.82 1.04
N GLU A 230 -7.36 -16.89 0.45
CA GLU A 230 -7.19 -15.46 0.70
C GLU A 230 -8.07 -14.97 1.85
N LEU A 231 -7.44 -14.35 2.84
CA LEU A 231 -8.09 -13.62 3.91
C LEU A 231 -7.79 -12.13 3.74
N VAL A 232 -8.78 -11.40 3.21
CA VAL A 232 -8.69 -9.95 3.02
C VAL A 232 -9.12 -9.23 4.29
N PHE A 233 -8.17 -8.57 4.94
CA PHE A 233 -8.41 -7.61 6.00
C PHE A 233 -8.85 -6.28 5.38
N ASP A 234 -10.09 -6.25 4.88
CA ASP A 234 -10.82 -5.00 4.82
C ASP A 234 -11.38 -4.73 6.23
N HIS A 235 -11.31 -3.49 6.70
CA HIS A 235 -11.95 -3.13 7.97
C HIS A 235 -13.38 -2.74 7.69
N PRO A 236 -14.38 -3.64 7.86
CA PRO A 236 -15.76 -3.20 7.83
C PRO A 236 -15.95 -2.21 8.98
N LEU A 237 -16.82 -1.22 8.79
CA LEU A 237 -17.14 -0.23 9.83
C LEU A 237 -17.45 -0.87 11.19
N SER A 238 -18.11 -2.03 11.17
CA SER A 238 -18.42 -2.82 12.37
C SER A 238 -17.18 -3.22 13.18
N HIS A 239 -16.04 -3.43 12.53
CA HIS A 239 -14.79 -3.75 13.18
C HIS A 239 -14.23 -2.55 13.95
N THR A 240 -14.13 -1.38 13.29
CA THR A 240 -13.71 -0.13 13.95
C THR A 240 -14.61 0.20 15.15
N ALA A 241 -15.92 0.05 14.99
CA ALA A 241 -16.88 0.26 16.05
C ALA A 241 -16.67 -0.70 17.23
N ALA A 242 -16.46 -1.99 16.95
CA ALA A 242 -16.19 -2.98 17.99
C ALA A 242 -14.88 -2.69 18.74
N LEU A 243 -13.83 -2.25 18.03
CA LEU A 243 -12.57 -1.84 18.65
C LEU A 243 -12.74 -0.61 19.55
N LEU A 244 -13.44 0.42 19.08
CA LEU A 244 -13.74 1.61 19.88
C LEU A 244 -14.56 1.26 21.13
N SER A 245 -15.61 0.47 20.96
CA SER A 245 -16.47 -0.01 22.06
C SER A 245 -15.65 -0.77 23.11
N ALA A 246 -14.78 -1.69 22.67
CA ALA A 246 -13.90 -2.43 23.58
C ALA A 246 -12.86 -1.54 24.27
N ALA A 247 -12.31 -0.54 23.58
CA ALA A 247 -11.35 0.40 24.16
C ALA A 247 -11.99 1.33 25.19
N LEU A 248 -13.26 1.69 24.99
CA LEU A 248 -14.02 2.56 25.89
C LEU A 248 -14.55 1.82 27.11
N GLY A 249 -14.97 0.55 26.94
CA GLY A 249 -15.41 -0.30 28.04
C GLY A 249 -16.59 0.29 28.83
N VAL A 250 -17.49 1.01 28.17
CA VAL A 250 -18.55 1.77 28.86
C VAL A 250 -19.57 0.85 29.49
N GLU A 251 -19.76 1.02 30.80
CA GLU A 251 -20.89 0.44 31.52
C GLU A 251 -22.16 1.24 31.20
N GLU A 252 -22.81 0.93 30.08
CA GLU A 252 -23.99 1.67 29.63
C GLU A 252 -25.08 1.75 30.71
N ALA A 253 -25.23 0.74 31.57
CA ALA A 253 -26.18 0.72 32.69
C ALA A 253 -26.04 1.94 33.64
N LEU A 254 -24.84 2.50 33.78
CA LEU A 254 -24.57 3.66 34.63
C LEU A 254 -24.91 4.99 33.95
N LEU A 255 -25.16 5.00 32.63
CA LEU A 255 -25.53 6.22 31.92
C LEU A 255 -26.95 6.67 32.30
N PRO A 256 -27.15 7.98 32.59
CA PRO A 256 -28.48 8.53 32.82
C PRO A 256 -29.42 8.23 31.64
N ALA A 257 -30.69 7.90 31.93
CA ALA A 257 -31.65 7.51 30.90
C ALA A 257 -31.82 8.54 29.78
N LYS A 258 -31.73 9.84 30.12
CA LYS A 258 -31.78 10.94 29.14
C LYS A 258 -30.59 10.93 28.19
N VAL A 259 -29.38 10.64 28.68
CA VAL A 259 -28.14 10.57 27.89
C VAL A 259 -28.18 9.35 26.97
N ARG A 260 -28.58 8.19 27.50
CA ARG A 260 -28.76 6.96 26.71
C ARG A 260 -29.75 7.19 25.57
N LYS A 261 -30.94 7.75 25.88
CA LYS A 261 -31.96 8.07 24.88
C LYS A 261 -31.43 9.05 23.82
N ALA A 262 -30.69 10.08 24.22
CA ALA A 262 -30.12 11.03 23.26
C ALA A 262 -29.10 10.37 22.32
N HIS A 263 -28.27 9.45 22.83
CA HIS A 263 -27.35 8.66 22.03
C HIS A 263 -28.08 7.71 21.08
N ASP A 264 -29.09 6.97 21.56
CA ASP A 264 -29.94 6.10 20.73
C ASP A 264 -30.63 6.88 19.60
N ASP A 265 -31.12 8.09 19.91
CA ASP A 265 -31.75 8.98 18.94
C ASP A 265 -30.73 9.43 17.86
N ALA A 266 -29.48 9.73 18.26
CA ALA A 266 -28.39 10.03 17.35
C ALA A 266 -28.04 8.82 16.47
N VAL A 267 -27.97 7.61 17.03
CA VAL A 267 -27.75 6.37 16.26
C VAL A 267 -28.84 6.21 15.19
N ARG A 268 -30.11 6.45 15.54
CA ARG A 268 -31.23 6.35 14.58
C ARG A 268 -31.12 7.37 13.44
N ARG A 269 -30.77 8.63 13.75
CA ARG A 269 -30.54 9.68 12.74
C ARG A 269 -29.42 9.30 11.77
N VAL A 270 -28.24 8.95 12.30
CA VAL A 270 -27.07 8.61 11.48
C VAL A 270 -27.32 7.32 10.67
N ARG A 271 -28.07 6.36 11.20
CA ARG A 271 -28.49 5.17 10.44
C ARG A 271 -29.45 5.52 9.30
N ALA A 272 -30.33 6.51 9.47
CA ALA A 272 -31.23 6.97 8.41
C ALA A 272 -30.46 7.62 7.24
N LEU A 273 -29.30 8.24 7.53
CA LEU A 273 -28.36 8.74 6.51
C LEU A 273 -27.63 7.60 5.75
N GLY A 274 -27.69 6.36 6.24
CA GLY A 274 -26.98 5.22 5.65
C GLY A 274 -25.50 5.09 6.08
N TRP A 275 -25.03 5.94 7.00
CA TRP A 275 -23.59 6.02 7.34
C TRP A 275 -23.07 4.89 8.24
N LEU A 276 -23.97 4.13 8.87
CA LEU A 276 -23.62 3.02 9.78
C LEU A 276 -23.64 1.63 9.11
N GLY A 277 -23.69 1.59 7.77
CA GLY A 277 -23.78 0.33 7.02
C GLY A 277 -25.17 -0.32 7.08
N PRO A 278 -25.28 -1.63 6.81
CA PRO A 278 -26.56 -2.34 6.75
C PRO A 278 -27.39 -2.18 8.04
N ARG A 279 -28.71 -2.02 7.90
CA ARG A 279 -29.65 -1.67 8.99
C ARG A 279 -29.59 -2.56 10.25
N ASN A 280 -29.09 -3.79 10.13
CA ASN A 280 -28.99 -4.77 11.22
C ASN A 280 -27.61 -4.81 11.91
N GLY A 281 -26.66 -3.96 11.50
CA GLY A 281 -25.31 -3.93 12.05
C GLY A 281 -25.23 -3.24 13.42
N ALA A 282 -24.47 -3.82 14.34
CA ALA A 282 -24.16 -3.27 15.67
C ALA A 282 -23.13 -2.11 15.64
N ALA A 283 -22.95 -1.45 14.49
CA ALA A 283 -21.80 -0.60 14.16
C ALA A 283 -21.64 0.70 14.99
N ALA A 284 -22.43 0.91 16.05
CA ALA A 284 -22.27 2.06 16.95
C ALA A 284 -22.64 1.77 18.42
N ALA A 285 -22.99 0.53 18.77
CA ALA A 285 -23.33 0.18 20.16
C ALA A 285 -22.08 0.19 21.06
N GLY A 286 -22.22 0.62 22.33
CA GLY A 286 -21.11 0.69 23.28
C GLY A 286 -20.05 1.76 22.99
N CYS A 287 -20.25 2.63 22.00
CA CYS A 287 -19.26 3.64 21.61
C CYS A 287 -19.42 5.00 22.31
N TRP A 288 -20.25 5.13 23.35
CA TRP A 288 -20.35 6.38 24.11
C TRP A 288 -18.98 6.79 24.69
N PRO A 289 -18.57 8.07 24.75
CA PRO A 289 -19.29 9.28 24.37
C PRO A 289 -19.15 9.67 22.89
N VAL A 290 -18.69 8.79 21.99
CA VAL A 290 -18.54 9.09 20.56
C VAL A 290 -19.91 9.28 19.90
N HIS A 291 -20.06 10.36 19.15
CA HIS A 291 -21.23 10.56 18.31
C HIS A 291 -21.22 9.50 17.18
N PRO A 292 -22.32 8.78 16.91
CA PRO A 292 -22.32 7.67 15.94
C PRO A 292 -21.82 8.05 14.53
N SER A 293 -22.00 9.30 14.10
CA SER A 293 -21.49 9.79 12.81
C SER A 293 -19.96 9.93 12.75
N ALA A 294 -19.31 10.09 13.89
CA ALA A 294 -17.86 10.24 13.94
C ALA A 294 -17.14 8.89 13.73
N VAL A 295 -17.78 7.77 14.04
CA VAL A 295 -17.20 6.42 13.88
C VAL A 295 -16.82 6.10 12.41
N PRO A 296 -17.71 6.22 11.41
CA PRO A 296 -17.34 5.98 10.01
C PRO A 296 -16.36 7.02 9.46
N VAL A 297 -16.43 8.26 9.94
CA VAL A 297 -15.49 9.31 9.59
C VAL A 297 -14.08 8.97 10.09
N MET A 298 -13.93 8.55 11.35
CA MET A 298 -12.67 8.11 11.93
C MET A 298 -12.12 6.86 11.22
N ALA A 299 -12.99 5.87 10.95
CA ALA A 299 -12.60 4.66 10.24
C ALA A 299 -11.95 4.99 8.88
N ARG A 300 -12.63 5.82 8.08
CA ARG A 300 -12.12 6.26 6.77
C ARG A 300 -10.86 7.10 6.92
N PHE A 301 -10.86 8.07 7.83
CA PHE A 301 -9.74 8.96 8.03
C PHE A 301 -8.46 8.20 8.41
N PHE A 302 -8.54 7.27 9.38
CA PHE A 302 -7.37 6.50 9.80
C PHE A 302 -6.90 5.49 8.76
N ALA A 303 -7.79 4.99 7.90
CA ALA A 303 -7.42 4.19 6.75
C ALA A 303 -6.67 5.00 5.68
N THR A 304 -7.14 6.22 5.38
CA THR A 304 -6.56 7.06 4.33
C THR A 304 -5.31 7.81 4.77
N PHE A 305 -5.33 8.42 5.96
CA PHE A 305 -4.30 9.35 6.43
C PHE A 305 -3.52 8.85 7.66
N GLY A 306 -3.99 7.78 8.30
CA GLY A 306 -3.41 7.21 9.51
C GLY A 306 -2.65 5.90 9.30
N GLN A 307 -2.54 5.12 10.37
CA GLN A 307 -2.06 3.74 10.38
C GLN A 307 -3.18 2.80 10.85
N ASN A 308 -4.40 3.00 10.32
CA ASN A 308 -5.61 2.25 10.67
C ASN A 308 -5.83 2.18 12.18
N GLU A 309 -5.89 0.97 12.73
CA GLU A 309 -6.21 0.72 14.13
C GLU A 309 -5.18 1.36 15.06
N ARG A 310 -3.90 1.42 14.69
CA ARG A 310 -2.87 2.05 15.55
C ARG A 310 -3.18 3.52 15.81
N SER A 311 -3.65 4.23 14.79
CA SER A 311 -4.09 5.62 14.94
C SER A 311 -5.39 5.73 15.72
N LEU A 312 -6.33 4.80 15.52
CA LEU A 312 -7.58 4.73 16.28
C LEU A 312 -7.33 4.55 17.79
N PHE A 313 -6.42 3.65 18.18
CA PHE A 313 -6.06 3.45 19.59
C PHE A 313 -5.28 4.64 20.17
N GLY A 314 -4.37 5.23 19.39
CA GLY A 314 -3.73 6.48 19.77
C GLY A 314 -4.78 7.55 20.09
N PHE A 315 -5.77 7.74 19.22
CA PHE A 315 -6.88 8.66 19.44
C PHE A 315 -7.74 8.30 20.66
N ALA A 316 -8.09 7.02 20.84
CA ALA A 316 -9.00 6.58 21.89
C ALA A 316 -8.37 6.60 23.29
N ALA A 317 -7.10 6.22 23.41
CA ALA A 317 -6.44 5.96 24.70
C ALA A 317 -5.39 6.99 25.12
N SER A 318 -4.87 7.81 24.20
CA SER A 318 -3.84 8.81 24.52
C SER A 318 -4.39 10.00 25.31
N GLU A 319 -3.49 10.70 25.99
CA GLU A 319 -3.77 11.98 26.66
C GLU A 319 -3.39 13.19 25.78
N GLU A 320 -3.31 13.00 24.45
CA GLU A 320 -3.07 14.10 23.52
C GLU A 320 -4.21 15.14 23.54
N PRO A 321 -3.93 16.42 23.25
CA PRO A 321 -4.98 17.43 23.14
C PRO A 321 -6.08 17.00 22.17
N ASN A 322 -7.34 17.23 22.54
CA ASN A 322 -8.52 16.86 21.77
C ASN A 322 -8.69 15.35 21.49
N SER A 323 -7.89 14.46 22.11
CA SER A 323 -8.13 13.01 22.03
C SER A 323 -9.47 12.64 22.68
N LEU A 324 -9.97 11.43 22.42
CA LEU A 324 -11.24 10.98 23.00
C LEU A 324 -11.19 10.93 24.53
N ARG A 325 -10.05 10.47 25.08
CA ARG A 325 -9.85 10.40 26.53
C ARG A 325 -9.71 11.79 27.14
N ALA A 326 -9.01 12.71 26.48
CA ALA A 326 -8.92 14.10 26.93
C ALA A 326 -10.30 14.77 26.96
N PHE A 327 -11.12 14.55 25.93
CA PHE A 327 -12.50 15.02 25.89
C PHE A 327 -13.35 14.41 27.01
N ALA A 328 -13.29 13.09 27.20
CA ALA A 328 -14.06 12.42 28.25
C ALA A 328 -13.67 12.88 29.67
N ALA A 329 -12.41 13.28 29.88
CA ALA A 329 -11.94 13.82 31.15
C ALA A 329 -12.40 15.26 31.40
N ALA A 330 -12.54 16.07 30.33
CA ALA A 330 -12.89 17.48 30.42
C ALA A 330 -14.40 17.76 30.32
N THR A 331 -15.16 16.87 29.68
CA THR A 331 -16.58 17.07 29.37
C THR A 331 -17.48 16.28 30.31
N PRO A 332 -18.39 16.93 31.06
CA PRO A 332 -19.38 16.23 31.86
C PRO A 332 -20.26 15.29 31.03
N VAL A 333 -20.73 14.20 31.63
CA VAL A 333 -21.56 13.14 30.98
C VAL A 333 -22.80 13.71 30.26
N VAL A 334 -23.32 14.85 30.73
CA VAL A 334 -24.52 15.50 30.21
C VAL A 334 -24.26 16.52 29.10
N ASP A 335 -22.99 16.92 28.90
CA ASP A 335 -22.61 18.10 28.09
C ASP A 335 -22.20 17.75 26.64
N GLY A 336 -22.35 16.49 26.23
CA GLY A 336 -22.43 16.16 24.81
C GLY A 336 -21.65 14.94 24.37
N LEU A 337 -21.68 14.72 23.06
CA LEU A 337 -21.03 13.62 22.38
C LEU A 337 -19.80 14.13 21.62
N TYR A 338 -18.77 13.30 21.53
CA TYR A 338 -17.61 13.56 20.69
C TYR A 338 -18.01 13.47 19.21
N GLY A 339 -18.41 14.61 18.64
CA GLY A 339 -18.77 14.78 17.23
C GLY A 339 -17.60 14.98 16.26
N ILE A 340 -17.92 15.09 14.97
CA ILE A 340 -16.95 15.27 13.88
C ILE A 340 -16.15 16.58 14.03
N HIS A 341 -16.76 17.64 14.53
CA HIS A 341 -16.08 18.91 14.78
C HIS A 341 -15.00 18.82 15.88
N HIS A 342 -15.18 17.98 16.90
CA HIS A 342 -14.11 17.67 17.86
C HIS A 342 -13.01 16.84 17.19
N PHE A 343 -13.40 15.87 16.34
CA PHE A 343 -12.44 15.09 15.57
C PHE A 343 -11.57 15.97 14.66
N PHE A 344 -12.13 17.02 14.07
CA PHE A 344 -11.36 18.00 13.32
C PHE A 344 -10.24 18.62 14.17
N ASP A 345 -10.51 18.99 15.42
CA ASP A 345 -9.51 19.61 16.31
C ASP A 345 -8.40 18.63 16.71
N TYR A 346 -8.74 17.36 16.90
CA TYR A 346 -7.76 16.29 17.04
C TYR A 346 -6.89 16.14 15.78
N VAL A 347 -7.51 16.11 14.60
CA VAL A 347 -6.78 16.01 13.33
C VAL A 347 -5.85 17.20 13.13
N ALA A 348 -6.31 18.42 13.44
CA ALA A 348 -5.50 19.63 13.31
C ALA A 348 -4.27 19.61 14.22
N SER A 349 -4.41 19.13 15.46
CA SER A 349 -3.32 19.06 16.44
C SER A 349 -2.37 17.88 16.23
N SER A 350 -2.88 16.67 15.97
CA SER A 350 -2.07 15.44 15.87
C SER A 350 -1.64 15.07 14.44
N PHE A 351 -2.35 15.53 13.41
CA PHE A 351 -2.11 15.14 12.01
C PHE A 351 -1.81 16.32 11.06
N GLY A 352 -1.97 17.59 11.49
CA GLY A 352 -1.83 18.76 10.62
C GLY A 352 -0.57 18.74 9.75
N HIS A 353 0.60 18.49 10.34
CA HIS A 353 1.88 18.46 9.59
C HIS A 353 2.02 17.27 8.63
N ARG A 354 1.31 16.14 8.90
CA ARG A 354 1.31 14.97 8.00
C ARG A 354 0.39 15.19 6.81
N LEU A 355 -0.73 15.86 7.03
CA LEU A 355 -1.68 16.19 5.97
C LEU A 355 -1.07 17.15 4.95
N THR A 356 -0.19 18.06 5.38
CA THR A 356 0.53 18.98 4.49
C THR A 356 1.64 18.33 3.64
N SER A 357 1.98 17.06 3.85
CA SER A 357 3.07 16.36 3.12
C SER A 357 2.62 15.20 2.22
N ARG A 358 1.32 14.89 2.16
CA ARG A 358 0.76 13.74 1.41
C ARG A 358 -0.41 14.18 0.51
N ALA A 359 -1.10 13.23 -0.12
CA ALA A 359 -2.22 13.43 -1.04
C ALA A 359 -3.39 14.34 -0.55
N GLY A 360 -3.42 14.77 0.72
CA GLY A 360 -4.40 15.70 1.29
C GLY A 360 -3.92 17.15 1.46
N THR A 361 -2.68 17.51 1.08
CA THR A 361 -2.09 18.84 1.35
C THR A 361 -2.98 19.98 0.86
N GLY A 362 -3.41 19.90 -0.41
CA GLY A 362 -4.16 20.99 -1.03
C GLY A 362 -5.56 21.18 -0.46
N GLU A 363 -6.18 20.13 0.10
CA GLU A 363 -7.51 20.22 0.70
C GLU A 363 -7.44 20.71 2.15
N TRP A 364 -6.48 20.21 2.92
CA TRP A 364 -6.28 20.64 4.30
C TRP A 364 -5.95 22.14 4.39
N ASP A 365 -5.05 22.63 3.52
CA ASP A 365 -4.70 24.06 3.45
C ASP A 365 -5.92 24.92 3.09
N ARG A 366 -6.80 24.43 2.21
CA ARG A 366 -8.05 25.13 1.85
C ARG A 366 -9.02 25.21 3.03
N ILE A 367 -9.16 24.12 3.78
CA ILE A 367 -10.00 24.11 4.98
C ILE A 367 -9.48 25.13 6.00
N GLY A 368 -8.15 25.15 6.20
CA GLY A 368 -7.48 26.15 7.05
C GLY A 368 -7.78 27.58 6.59
N ALA A 369 -7.59 27.90 5.32
CA ALA A 369 -7.87 29.23 4.77
C ALA A 369 -9.34 29.66 4.91
N VAL A 370 -10.29 28.72 4.82
CA VAL A 370 -11.72 29.02 5.03
C VAL A 370 -12.01 29.31 6.50
N LEU A 371 -11.41 28.55 7.42
CA LEU A 371 -11.55 28.78 8.87
C LEU A 371 -10.90 30.10 9.31
N GLU A 372 -9.73 30.45 8.75
CA GLU A 372 -9.08 31.75 9.01
C GLU A 372 -9.95 32.93 8.54
N ARG A 373 -10.59 32.80 7.37
CA ARG A 373 -11.56 33.80 6.88
C ARG A 373 -12.83 33.88 7.73
N ALA A 374 -13.14 32.81 8.46
CA ALA A 374 -14.28 32.69 9.34
C ALA A 374 -13.91 32.93 10.82
N ALA A 375 -12.86 33.72 11.10
CA ALA A 375 -12.37 33.95 12.46
C ALA A 375 -13.42 34.50 13.43
N ASP A 376 -14.39 35.29 12.92
CA ASP A 376 -15.49 35.87 13.70
C ASP A 376 -16.77 34.99 13.72
N ALA A 377 -16.70 33.77 13.19
CA ALA A 377 -17.84 32.86 13.13
C ALA A 377 -18.30 32.45 14.54
N ASP A 378 -19.62 32.30 14.71
CA ASP A 378 -20.16 31.80 15.97
C ASP A 378 -19.77 30.32 16.22
N PRO A 379 -19.93 29.78 17.44
CA PRO A 379 -19.55 28.39 17.73
C PRO A 379 -20.26 27.34 16.87
N ILE A 380 -21.50 27.61 16.44
CA ILE A 380 -22.30 26.70 15.61
C ILE A 380 -21.79 26.73 14.17
N GLU A 381 -21.52 27.92 13.64
CA GLU A 381 -20.89 28.14 12.34
C GLU A 381 -19.51 27.48 12.27
N THR A 382 -18.71 27.64 13.31
CA THR A 382 -17.40 26.96 13.42
C THR A 382 -17.55 25.44 13.42
N ALA A 383 -18.50 24.88 14.18
CA ALA A 383 -18.77 23.44 14.18
C ALA A 383 -19.25 22.92 12.82
N VAL A 384 -20.06 23.70 12.10
CA VAL A 384 -20.50 23.41 10.73
C VAL A 384 -19.31 23.37 9.77
N LEU A 385 -18.46 24.40 9.78
CA LEU A 385 -17.29 24.48 8.90
C LEU A 385 -16.30 23.33 9.17
N LYS A 386 -15.99 23.04 10.43
CA LYS A 386 -15.14 21.89 10.82
C LYS A 386 -15.72 20.56 10.34
N THR A 387 -17.02 20.36 10.54
CA THR A 387 -17.72 19.14 10.11
C THR A 387 -17.67 18.96 8.59
N ILE A 388 -18.05 20.00 7.83
CA ILE A 388 -17.99 19.96 6.36
C ILE A 388 -16.55 19.79 5.89
N GLY A 389 -15.59 20.43 6.55
CA GLY A 389 -14.16 20.31 6.26
C GLY A 389 -13.67 18.86 6.31
N VAL A 390 -13.96 18.13 7.39
CA VAL A 390 -13.60 16.71 7.48
C VAL A 390 -14.30 15.87 6.41
N LEU A 391 -15.59 16.08 6.18
CA LEU A 391 -16.35 15.33 5.18
C LEU A 391 -15.85 15.60 3.75
N ASN A 392 -15.48 16.85 3.45
CA ASN A 392 -14.88 17.23 2.17
C ASN A 392 -13.47 16.66 2.00
N LEU A 393 -12.66 16.61 3.07
CA LEU A 393 -11.32 16.01 3.06
C LEU A 393 -11.36 14.49 2.77
N LEU A 394 -12.41 13.81 3.23
CA LEU A 394 -12.59 12.38 2.94
C LEU A 394 -13.12 12.14 1.53
N ASP A 395 -13.79 13.13 0.92
CA ASP A 395 -14.48 13.09 -0.39
C ASP A 395 -15.24 11.78 -0.68
N ALA A 396 -15.84 11.20 0.36
CA ALA A 396 -16.52 9.90 0.26
C ALA A 396 -18.01 10.10 -0.10
N PRO A 397 -18.51 9.52 -1.21
CA PRO A 397 -19.89 9.73 -1.66
C PRO A 397 -20.96 9.31 -0.63
N ASP A 398 -20.66 8.27 0.15
CA ASP A 398 -21.53 7.74 1.20
C ASP A 398 -21.47 8.53 2.52
N LEU A 399 -20.52 9.47 2.66
CA LEU A 399 -20.42 10.43 3.77
C LEU A 399 -20.54 11.88 3.27
N ALA A 400 -21.39 12.10 2.27
CA ALA A 400 -21.56 13.42 1.68
C ALA A 400 -22.05 14.47 2.69
N ALA A 401 -21.41 15.63 2.70
CA ALA A 401 -21.86 16.78 3.46
C ALA A 401 -23.07 17.41 2.77
N THR A 402 -24.27 17.19 3.28
CA THR A 402 -25.52 17.80 2.82
C THR A 402 -26.12 18.61 3.96
N MET A 403 -27.12 19.42 3.64
CA MET A 403 -27.83 20.18 4.68
C MET A 403 -28.43 19.23 5.75
N ASP A 404 -29.04 18.12 5.32
CA ASP A 404 -29.62 17.14 6.25
C ASP A 404 -28.55 16.39 7.04
N SER A 405 -27.46 15.94 6.38
CA SER A 405 -26.41 15.20 7.09
C SER A 405 -25.70 16.08 8.11
N VAL A 406 -25.33 17.31 7.76
CA VAL A 406 -24.65 18.25 8.69
C VAL A 406 -25.55 18.59 9.88
N ARG A 407 -26.87 18.73 9.68
CA ARG A 407 -27.83 18.90 10.78
C ARG A 407 -27.86 17.68 11.69
N ASP A 408 -28.06 16.49 11.13
CA ASP A 408 -28.23 15.26 11.89
C ASP A 408 -26.98 14.83 12.67
N VAL A 409 -25.77 15.19 12.18
CA VAL A 409 -24.51 14.86 12.87
C VAL A 409 -24.10 15.86 13.96
N LEU A 410 -24.71 17.05 13.99
CA LEU A 410 -24.45 18.08 15.00
C LEU A 410 -25.50 18.06 16.14
N VAL A 411 -26.62 17.37 15.94
CA VAL A 411 -27.59 17.07 17.00
C VAL A 411 -27.05 15.91 17.87
N PRO A 412 -27.07 15.99 19.21
CA PRO A 412 -27.82 16.94 20.03
C PRO A 412 -27.02 18.13 20.56
N ALA A 413 -25.76 18.32 20.14
CA ALA A 413 -24.94 19.44 20.63
C ALA A 413 -25.56 20.81 20.28
N PHE A 414 -26.21 20.89 19.12
CA PHE A 414 -26.95 22.07 18.67
C PHE A 414 -28.35 21.66 18.19
N SER A 415 -29.31 22.58 18.20
CA SER A 415 -30.63 22.30 17.62
C SER A 415 -30.57 22.30 16.08
N ALA A 416 -31.43 21.51 15.44
CA ALA A 416 -31.46 21.40 13.98
C ALA A 416 -31.74 22.75 13.29
N ASP A 417 -32.54 23.62 13.92
CA ASP A 417 -32.90 24.95 13.40
C ASP A 417 -31.72 25.93 13.48
N GLU A 418 -30.95 25.89 14.57
CA GLU A 418 -29.74 26.69 14.72
C GLU A 418 -28.69 26.29 13.67
N VAL A 419 -28.44 24.98 13.51
CA VAL A 419 -27.51 24.46 12.50
C VAL A 419 -27.98 24.84 11.10
N GLY A 420 -29.27 24.70 10.82
CA GLY A 420 -29.88 25.09 9.55
C GLY A 420 -29.78 26.58 9.24
N SER A 421 -29.75 27.42 10.27
CA SER A 421 -29.58 28.87 10.13
C SER A 421 -28.11 29.25 9.95
N ALA A 422 -27.20 28.58 10.67
CA ALA A 422 -25.75 28.73 10.48
C ALA A 422 -25.29 28.35 9.06
N ILE A 423 -25.78 27.22 8.52
CA ILE A 423 -25.46 26.81 7.13
C ILE A 423 -25.89 27.89 6.13
N ARG A 424 -27.06 28.51 6.32
CA ARG A 424 -27.56 29.58 5.44
C ARG A 424 -26.70 30.83 5.53
N ARG A 425 -26.37 31.29 6.74
CA ARG A 425 -25.49 32.46 6.94
C ARG A 425 -24.11 32.25 6.31
N LEU A 426 -23.53 31.06 6.47
CA LEU A 426 -22.24 30.71 5.87
C LEU A 426 -22.28 30.64 4.34
N ALA A 427 -23.39 30.18 3.77
CA ALA A 427 -23.60 30.18 2.31
C ALA A 427 -23.77 31.61 1.79
N ASP A 428 -24.59 32.44 2.44
CA ASP A 428 -24.79 33.86 2.09
C ASP A 428 -23.48 34.66 2.23
N GLY A 429 -22.65 34.32 3.22
CA GLY A 429 -21.32 34.89 3.43
C GLY A 429 -20.24 34.39 2.47
N GLY A 430 -20.56 33.46 1.55
CA GLY A 430 -19.61 32.95 0.55
C GLY A 430 -18.49 32.07 1.12
N LEU A 431 -18.75 31.43 2.27
CA LEU A 431 -17.87 30.44 2.89
C LEU A 431 -18.29 29.00 2.58
N LEU A 432 -19.57 28.79 2.27
CA LEU A 432 -20.12 27.51 1.77
C LEU A 432 -20.62 27.63 0.34
N PHE A 433 -20.37 26.59 -0.43
CA PHE A 433 -20.78 26.49 -1.83
C PHE A 433 -21.61 25.23 -2.06
N GLN A 434 -22.72 25.39 -2.75
CA GLN A 434 -23.54 24.29 -3.24
C GLN A 434 -23.64 24.37 -4.76
N ARG A 435 -23.35 23.27 -5.46
CA ARG A 435 -23.50 23.23 -6.93
C ARG A 435 -24.99 23.15 -7.30
N PRO A 436 -25.46 23.89 -8.33
CA PRO A 436 -26.81 23.71 -8.86
C PRO A 436 -27.06 22.24 -9.23
N GLY A 437 -28.17 21.68 -8.75
CA GLY A 437 -28.55 20.28 -8.98
C GLY A 437 -27.82 19.24 -8.13
N ARG A 438 -26.94 19.63 -7.19
CA ARG A 438 -26.37 18.73 -6.19
C ARG A 438 -26.70 19.19 -4.77
N LEU A 439 -26.88 18.23 -3.87
CA LEU A 439 -27.17 18.49 -2.45
C LEU A 439 -25.90 18.68 -1.60
N GLU A 440 -24.72 18.40 -2.18
CA GLU A 440 -23.43 18.51 -1.51
C GLU A 440 -23.02 19.96 -1.24
N LEU A 441 -22.67 20.21 0.01
CA LEU A 441 -22.04 21.42 0.52
C LEU A 441 -20.52 21.26 0.46
N ARG A 442 -19.82 22.26 -0.08
CA ARG A 442 -18.36 22.30 -0.12
C ARG A 442 -17.78 23.61 0.41
N LEU A 443 -16.60 23.55 1.01
CA LEU A 443 -15.87 24.74 1.48
C LEU A 443 -15.16 25.50 0.34
N TRP A 444 -15.03 24.89 -0.84
CA TRP A 444 -14.41 25.52 -2.00
C TRP A 444 -15.23 25.32 -3.27
N THR A 445 -15.05 26.23 -4.21
CA THR A 445 -15.59 26.04 -5.56
C THR A 445 -14.72 25.02 -6.29
N SER A 446 -15.38 23.97 -6.76
CA SER A 446 -14.80 22.83 -7.47
C SER A 446 -14.27 23.13 -8.89
N ARG A 447 -13.89 24.38 -9.20
CA ARG A 447 -13.43 24.78 -10.53
C ARG A 447 -11.90 24.74 -10.64
N ARG A 448 -11.27 23.62 -10.30
CA ARG A 448 -9.93 23.29 -10.81
C ARG A 448 -9.82 21.79 -10.99
N VAL A 449 -9.48 21.40 -12.21
CA VAL A 449 -9.04 20.06 -12.57
C VAL A 449 -7.76 19.78 -11.77
N ASP A 450 -7.70 18.65 -11.08
CA ASP A 450 -6.47 18.19 -10.43
C ASP A 450 -5.49 17.72 -11.53
N LEU A 451 -4.66 18.65 -11.98
CA LEU A 451 -3.67 18.38 -13.00
C LEU A 451 -2.65 17.35 -12.53
N SER A 452 -2.39 17.22 -11.22
CA SER A 452 -1.44 16.26 -10.68
C SER A 452 -1.98 14.83 -10.74
N ALA A 453 -3.26 14.64 -10.41
CA ALA A 453 -3.93 13.34 -10.56
C ALA A 453 -3.99 12.91 -12.04
N ILE A 454 -4.42 13.82 -12.93
CA ILE A 454 -4.44 13.54 -14.38
C ILE A 454 -3.05 13.26 -14.92
N TRP A 455 -2.04 13.99 -14.45
CA TRP A 455 -0.65 13.76 -14.87
C TRP A 455 -0.15 12.39 -14.42
N ALA A 456 -0.42 11.98 -13.17
CA ALA A 456 -0.04 10.67 -12.65
C ALA A 456 -0.77 9.53 -13.37
N ASP A 457 -2.05 9.70 -13.71
CA ASP A 457 -2.81 8.72 -14.49
C ASP A 457 -2.28 8.63 -15.93
N ALA A 458 -1.95 9.77 -16.55
CA ALA A 458 -1.30 9.80 -17.86
C ALA A 458 0.09 9.14 -17.83
N GLU A 459 0.89 9.35 -16.78
CA GLU A 459 2.18 8.68 -16.60
C GLU A 459 2.05 7.16 -16.46
N ARG A 460 0.96 6.66 -15.84
CA ARG A 460 0.69 5.21 -15.76
C ARG A 460 0.22 4.62 -17.08
N GLU A 461 -0.55 5.37 -17.85
CA GLU A 461 -1.07 4.91 -19.15
C GLU A 461 -0.02 4.98 -20.26
N VAL A 462 0.97 5.87 -20.15
CA VAL A 462 2.04 6.03 -21.13
C VAL A 462 3.26 5.21 -20.72
N ASP A 463 3.48 4.06 -21.38
CA ASP A 463 4.68 3.25 -21.17
C ASP A 463 5.94 4.09 -21.48
N ALA A 464 6.82 4.26 -20.49
CA ALA A 464 8.09 4.98 -20.65
C ALA A 464 8.93 4.43 -21.83
N LYS A 465 8.79 3.14 -22.16
CA LYS A 465 9.42 2.53 -23.34
C LYS A 465 8.85 3.05 -24.65
N GLN A 466 7.58 3.42 -24.69
CA GLN A 466 6.93 3.99 -25.88
C GLN A 466 7.44 5.41 -26.15
N VAL A 467 7.65 6.21 -25.09
CA VAL A 467 8.26 7.55 -25.20
C VAL A 467 9.71 7.46 -25.68
N LEU A 468 10.49 6.53 -25.12
CA LEU A 468 11.90 6.31 -25.53
C LEU A 468 12.03 5.82 -26.97
N ARG A 469 11.07 5.04 -27.49
CA ARG A 469 11.06 4.59 -28.90
C ARG A 469 10.78 5.72 -29.89
N GLU A 470 9.93 6.68 -29.55
CA GLU A 470 9.61 7.82 -30.44
C GLU A 470 10.60 8.99 -30.28
N LEU A 471 11.44 8.99 -29.24
CA LEU A 471 12.39 10.06 -28.98
C LEU A 471 13.37 10.32 -30.15
N PRO A 472 13.99 9.31 -30.80
CA PRO A 472 14.83 9.54 -31.98
C PRO A 472 14.12 10.26 -33.11
N ARG A 473 12.84 9.94 -33.34
CA ARG A 473 12.00 10.60 -34.34
C ARG A 473 11.79 12.08 -34.01
N HIS A 474 11.44 12.41 -32.77
CA HIS A 474 11.26 13.79 -32.34
C HIS A 474 12.56 14.59 -32.36
N LEU A 475 13.67 14.01 -31.90
CA LEU A 475 14.99 14.66 -31.93
C LEU A 475 15.46 14.92 -33.36
N SER A 476 15.17 14.00 -34.30
CA SER A 476 15.51 14.19 -35.71
C SER A 476 14.77 15.35 -36.39
N ALA A 477 13.59 15.71 -35.87
CA ALA A 477 12.79 16.83 -36.37
C ALA A 477 13.22 18.20 -35.81
N LEU A 478 14.12 18.23 -34.82
CA LEU A 478 14.62 19.48 -34.29
C LEU A 478 15.51 20.19 -35.32
N PRO A 479 15.38 21.52 -35.49
CA PRO A 479 16.15 22.27 -36.47
C PRO A 479 17.61 22.45 -35.98
N ILE A 480 18.42 21.41 -36.17
CA ILE A 480 19.87 21.47 -36.00
C ILE A 480 20.42 22.09 -37.29
N ARG A 481 21.28 23.13 -37.18
CA ARG A 481 21.83 23.93 -38.31
C ARG A 481 21.78 23.22 -39.67
N ALA A 482 20.96 23.72 -40.60
CA ALA A 482 20.72 23.05 -41.88
C ALA A 482 21.97 22.83 -42.75
N HIS A 483 23.00 23.68 -42.59
CA HIS A 483 24.24 23.57 -43.37
C HIS A 483 25.49 23.91 -42.57
N VAL A 484 26.61 23.29 -42.95
CA VAL A 484 27.97 23.59 -42.48
C VAL A 484 28.85 23.94 -43.68
N LEU A 485 29.68 24.97 -43.53
CA LEU A 485 30.62 25.40 -44.58
C LEU A 485 31.96 24.67 -44.42
N ALA A 486 32.54 24.17 -45.52
CA ALA A 486 33.91 23.69 -45.55
C ALA A 486 34.92 24.86 -45.49
N ARG A 487 35.06 25.47 -44.30
CA ARG A 487 35.82 26.72 -44.09
C ARG A 487 37.26 26.67 -44.59
N ARG A 488 37.99 25.58 -44.31
CA ARG A 488 39.38 25.42 -44.77
C ARG A 488 39.47 25.45 -46.30
N HIS A 489 38.58 24.72 -46.99
CA HIS A 489 38.54 24.71 -48.45
C HIS A 489 38.24 26.12 -48.98
N SER A 490 37.19 26.77 -48.45
CA SER A 490 36.81 28.13 -48.85
C SER A 490 37.96 29.13 -48.72
N VAL A 491 38.73 29.07 -47.64
CA VAL A 491 39.92 29.93 -47.44
C VAL A 491 41.04 29.60 -48.42
N THR A 492 41.26 28.33 -48.76
CA THR A 492 42.36 27.92 -49.64
C THR A 492 42.06 28.13 -51.13
N THR A 493 40.82 27.91 -51.57
CA THR A 493 40.45 27.90 -52.99
C THR A 493 39.61 29.10 -53.41
N GLY A 494 39.11 29.89 -52.46
CA GLY A 494 38.21 31.02 -52.73
C GLY A 494 36.78 30.61 -53.13
N THR A 495 36.46 29.31 -53.17
CA THR A 495 35.13 28.80 -53.52
C THR A 495 34.42 28.18 -52.31
N ASN A 496 33.15 28.54 -52.11
CA ASN A 496 32.36 28.04 -50.99
C ASN A 496 31.78 26.66 -51.31
N ARG A 497 32.04 25.70 -50.43
CA ARG A 497 31.38 24.39 -50.43
C ARG A 497 30.52 24.24 -49.18
N ARG A 498 29.25 23.90 -49.36
CA ARG A 498 28.23 23.76 -48.30
C ARG A 498 27.83 22.30 -48.15
N PHE A 499 27.79 21.83 -46.91
CA PHE A 499 27.34 20.49 -46.55
C PHE A 499 26.00 20.59 -45.84
N ALA A 500 24.98 19.88 -46.33
CA ALA A 500 23.69 19.77 -45.64
C ALA A 500 23.83 18.89 -44.40
N VAL A 501 23.31 19.32 -43.25
CA VAL A 501 23.27 18.50 -42.02
C VAL A 501 21.86 18.00 -41.82
N ARG A 502 21.70 16.69 -41.66
CA ARG A 502 20.41 16.06 -41.40
C ARG A 502 20.52 15.07 -40.24
N CYS A 503 19.56 15.14 -39.35
CA CYS A 503 19.35 14.10 -38.35
C CYS A 503 18.22 13.19 -38.82
N THR A 504 18.38 11.89 -38.64
CA THR A 504 17.40 10.86 -39.00
C THR A 504 17.40 9.75 -37.96
N TYR A 505 16.55 8.73 -38.11
CA TYR A 505 16.42 7.57 -37.24
C TYR A 505 16.40 6.28 -38.06
N ALA A 506 16.67 5.15 -37.42
CA ALA A 506 16.97 3.89 -38.11
C ALA A 506 15.87 3.41 -39.08
N SER A 507 14.58 3.54 -38.73
CA SER A 507 13.49 3.11 -39.61
C SER A 507 13.23 4.05 -40.81
N ALA A 508 13.82 5.26 -40.81
CA ALA A 508 13.72 6.22 -41.91
C ALA A 508 14.92 6.15 -42.90
N LEU A 509 15.89 5.26 -42.68
CA LEU A 509 17.09 5.15 -43.53
C LEU A 509 16.78 4.77 -44.98
N ALA A 510 15.77 3.93 -45.20
CA ALA A 510 15.38 3.47 -46.55
C ALA A 510 14.87 4.60 -47.47
N GLY A 511 14.45 5.74 -46.91
CA GLY A 511 13.94 6.90 -47.66
C GLY A 511 14.92 8.06 -47.80
N TYR A 512 16.19 7.87 -47.45
CA TYR A 512 17.16 8.98 -47.41
C TYR A 512 17.60 9.42 -48.81
N ALA A 513 17.27 10.66 -49.19
CA ALA A 513 17.44 11.19 -50.55
C ALA A 513 18.73 12.02 -50.79
N GLY A 514 19.82 11.74 -50.06
CA GLY A 514 21.10 12.44 -50.26
C GLY A 514 21.13 13.88 -49.69
N HIS A 515 21.95 14.75 -50.28
CA HIS A 515 22.23 16.09 -49.77
C HIS A 515 21.56 17.26 -50.53
N GLY A 516 20.69 16.95 -51.49
CA GLY A 516 19.93 17.95 -52.25
C GLY A 516 20.83 18.86 -53.08
N ASP A 517 20.60 20.18 -53.00
CA ASP A 517 21.38 21.21 -53.74
C ASP A 517 22.71 21.58 -53.04
N ALA A 518 23.14 20.81 -52.03
CA ALA A 518 24.41 21.04 -51.35
C ALA A 518 25.58 20.40 -52.12
N ASP A 519 26.81 20.77 -51.75
CA ASP A 519 28.01 20.14 -52.29
C ASP A 519 28.34 18.79 -51.64
N GLY A 520 27.69 18.51 -50.50
CA GLY A 520 27.84 17.28 -49.74
C GLY A 520 26.86 17.18 -48.58
N GLY A 521 26.83 16.03 -47.90
CA GLY A 521 25.89 15.76 -46.80
C GLY A 521 26.55 15.18 -45.55
N LEU A 522 26.08 15.62 -44.39
CA LEU A 522 26.38 15.06 -43.08
C LEU A 522 25.09 14.49 -42.49
N VAL A 523 25.08 13.19 -42.17
CA VAL A 523 23.91 12.50 -41.63
C VAL A 523 24.21 11.95 -40.25
N ALA A 524 23.41 12.33 -39.26
CA ALA A 524 23.44 11.75 -37.92
C ALA A 524 22.21 10.87 -37.71
N VAL A 525 22.42 9.56 -37.52
CA VAL A 525 21.35 8.60 -37.26
C VAL A 525 21.20 8.42 -35.76
N ILE A 526 20.12 8.94 -35.20
CA ILE A 526 19.81 8.83 -33.76
C ILE A 526 19.19 7.45 -33.51
N CYS A 527 19.78 6.69 -32.57
CA CYS A 527 19.42 5.30 -32.31
C CYS A 527 18.83 5.14 -30.91
N GLY A 528 17.64 4.53 -30.81
CA GLY A 528 16.94 4.25 -29.55
C GLY A 528 17.20 2.88 -28.94
N SER A 529 17.95 2.00 -29.62
CA SER A 529 18.33 0.67 -29.14
C SER A 529 19.66 0.20 -29.74
N ASP A 530 20.27 -0.83 -29.15
CA ASP A 530 21.52 -1.44 -29.65
C ASP A 530 21.36 -2.07 -31.04
N ASP A 531 20.18 -2.61 -31.33
CA ASP A 531 19.87 -3.15 -32.66
C ASP A 531 19.80 -2.06 -33.72
N GLU A 532 19.15 -0.93 -33.41
CA GLU A 532 19.16 0.24 -34.28
C GLU A 532 20.56 0.80 -34.47
N LEU A 533 21.38 0.85 -33.42
CA LEU A 533 22.76 1.31 -33.49
C LEU A 533 23.60 0.44 -34.43
N ARG A 534 23.43 -0.88 -34.36
CA ARG A 534 24.11 -1.83 -35.25
C ARG A 534 23.70 -1.63 -36.71
N ILE A 535 22.40 -1.48 -36.98
CA ILE A 535 21.88 -1.21 -38.34
C ILE A 535 22.40 0.13 -38.86
N ALA A 536 22.31 1.18 -38.04
CA ALA A 536 22.74 2.52 -38.39
C ALA A 536 24.26 2.61 -38.66
N ARG A 537 25.08 1.87 -37.92
CA ARG A 537 26.54 1.79 -38.15
C ARG A 537 26.86 1.13 -39.49
N ALA A 538 26.21 0.02 -39.81
CA ALA A 538 26.39 -0.67 -41.08
C ALA A 538 26.02 0.24 -42.26
N TRP A 539 24.83 0.86 -42.19
CA TRP A 539 24.37 1.80 -43.20
C TRP A 539 25.29 3.03 -43.32
N ALA A 540 25.76 3.59 -42.19
CA ALA A 540 26.63 4.75 -42.19
C ALA A 540 27.99 4.46 -42.86
N ALA A 541 28.55 3.27 -42.63
CA ALA A 541 29.79 2.83 -43.27
C ALA A 541 29.62 2.65 -44.78
N GLU A 542 28.52 2.03 -45.21
CA GLU A 542 28.18 1.82 -46.62
C GLU A 542 28.01 3.17 -47.35
N VAL A 543 27.15 4.05 -46.86
CA VAL A 543 26.88 5.37 -47.48
C VAL A 543 28.14 6.23 -47.57
N THR A 544 28.97 6.21 -46.52
CA THR A 544 30.22 6.98 -46.49
C THR A 544 31.27 6.43 -47.47
N ALA A 545 31.27 5.12 -47.71
CA ALA A 545 32.18 4.48 -48.65
C ALA A 545 31.74 4.64 -50.11
N GLU A 546 30.44 4.52 -50.39
CA GLU A 546 29.88 4.56 -51.75
C GLU A 546 29.77 5.99 -52.31
N HIS A 547 29.55 6.98 -51.44
CA HIS A 547 29.34 8.36 -51.84
C HIS A 547 30.43 9.28 -51.28
N SER A 548 31.39 9.68 -52.13
CA SER A 548 32.51 10.54 -51.75
C SER A 548 32.14 11.95 -51.23
N THR A 549 30.87 12.33 -51.34
CA THR A 549 30.32 13.62 -50.87
C THR A 549 29.41 13.47 -49.66
N MET A 550 29.27 12.27 -49.10
CA MET A 550 28.43 11.97 -47.94
C MET A 550 29.27 11.46 -46.77
N LEU A 551 28.94 11.91 -45.57
CA LEU A 551 29.45 11.35 -44.32
C LEU A 551 28.25 11.03 -43.43
N ALA A 552 28.12 9.79 -43.01
CA ALA A 552 27.08 9.35 -42.09
C ALA A 552 27.69 8.83 -40.80
N ALA A 553 27.02 9.06 -39.67
CA ALA A 553 27.42 8.57 -38.36
C ALA A 553 26.20 8.14 -37.54
N ALA A 554 26.35 7.06 -36.77
CA ALA A 554 25.33 6.61 -35.83
C ALA A 554 25.57 7.23 -34.45
N VAL A 555 24.51 7.72 -33.82
CA VAL A 555 24.51 8.41 -32.53
C VAL A 555 23.70 7.58 -31.53
N PRO A 556 24.30 7.05 -30.45
CA PRO A 556 23.58 6.31 -29.42
C PRO A 556 22.79 7.26 -28.52
N THR A 557 21.82 6.69 -27.80
CA THR A 557 20.92 7.42 -26.89
C THR A 557 21.55 7.69 -25.52
N ASN A 558 22.54 6.91 -25.10
CA ASN A 558 23.24 7.12 -23.85
C ASN A 558 24.43 8.06 -24.07
N GLY A 559 24.62 9.04 -23.18
CA GLY A 559 25.63 10.11 -23.25
C GLY A 559 27.10 9.66 -23.22
N GLU A 560 27.41 8.41 -23.56
CA GLU A 560 28.76 7.92 -23.79
C GLU A 560 29.24 8.29 -25.20
N PHE A 561 29.50 9.57 -25.43
CA PHE A 561 30.46 10.03 -26.43
C PHE A 561 31.34 11.04 -25.67
N TRP A 562 32.67 10.94 -25.62
CA TRP A 562 33.60 10.80 -26.73
C TRP A 562 34.87 10.04 -26.29
N SER A 563 35.07 8.80 -26.72
CA SER A 563 36.41 8.22 -26.80
C SER A 563 37.06 8.65 -28.12
N THR A 564 38.24 9.25 -28.06
CA THR A 564 38.97 9.84 -29.18
C THR A 564 39.55 8.85 -30.20
N ASP A 565 39.24 7.55 -30.11
CA ASP A 565 39.93 6.50 -30.85
C ASP A 565 39.34 6.16 -32.23
N ASP A 566 38.12 6.57 -32.56
CA ASP A 566 37.53 6.34 -33.89
C ASP A 566 37.81 7.50 -34.86
N ARG A 567 39.10 7.78 -35.11
CA ARG A 567 39.49 8.52 -36.33
C ARG A 567 39.68 7.54 -37.49
N PRO A 568 39.14 7.83 -38.69
CA PRO A 568 39.42 7.01 -39.87
C PRO A 568 40.92 7.04 -40.18
N ALA A 569 41.48 5.86 -40.44
CA ALA A 569 42.89 5.63 -40.69
C ALA A 569 43.43 6.56 -41.80
N SER A 570 44.33 7.47 -41.42
CA SER A 570 45.14 8.21 -42.37
C SER A 570 46.11 7.22 -43.04
N SER A 571 45.88 6.97 -44.33
CA SER A 571 46.78 6.21 -45.19
C SER A 571 48.18 6.80 -45.17
N GLN A 572 49.16 6.01 -44.75
CA GLN A 572 50.58 6.29 -44.93
C GLN A 572 50.89 6.39 -46.43
N MET A 573 51.26 7.58 -46.91
CA MET A 573 52.14 7.71 -48.06
C MET A 573 53.50 8.21 -47.55
N GLY A 574 54.53 7.44 -47.86
CA GLY A 574 55.85 7.54 -47.27
C GLY A 574 56.59 8.83 -47.62
N GLY A 575 57.14 9.46 -46.59
CA GLY A 575 58.22 10.42 -46.71
C GLY A 575 59.56 9.70 -46.93
N GLY A 576 59.92 9.49 -48.20
CA GLY A 576 61.26 9.12 -48.62
C GLY A 576 62.12 10.37 -48.85
N LYS A 577 63.09 10.57 -47.95
CA LYS A 577 64.29 11.44 -47.94
C LYS A 577 64.74 12.15 -49.24
N ARG A 578 65.18 13.41 -48.99
CA ARG A 578 66.26 14.24 -49.61
C ARG A 578 65.94 14.83 -50.99
N SER A 579 66.16 16.11 -51.27
CA SER A 579 67.16 17.09 -50.79
C SER A 579 66.57 18.45 -50.43
#